data_AF-A0A258H4X1-F1
#
_entry.id   AF-A0A258H4X1-F1
#
_cell.length_a   1.000
_cell.length_b   1.000
_cell.length_c   1.000
_cell.angle_alpha   90.00
_cell.angle_beta   90.00
_cell.angle_gamma   90.00
#
_symmetry.space_group_name_H-M   'P 1'
#
loop_
_entity.id
_entity.type
_entity.pdbx_description
1 polymer ?
#
loop_
_entity_poly.entity_id
_entity_poly.type
_entity_poly.pdbx_seq_one_letter_code
_entity_poly.pdbx_strand_id
1 'polypeptide(L)'
;MTAPVVHLWRLLKWGRTLARHGALRGIERDRNTPRPVRRLARIARFGARVPEVPRYADALQAIGPAAIKLGQTLATRPDLIGEAAAHDLLRLQDALPPVPFAVIRAAMENSFGRPIEELFQSVEETPIGAASIAQVHRAITTDGRQVAVKVLRPGIEAEFARAIDTYEWAAAQVEGMGGEASRLRPRLVIETFKRWTARELDLRREAASASELAESMEAEPDFTVPAIDWQRSTGKVMTLEWINGIKLSDRDALIAAGHDTEKLAHTLVRAFLRQAISEGFFHADMHQGNLFALPGDRIAAIDFGIMGRIDRRARVWLAEILYGLITGNYRRVAEIHFEAGYVPAHHNVAEFATALRAVGEPMRGLAVKDMSVGMMLDSLFNITRDFDMQTQPHLLLLQKTMVMVEGVATRLHPDINLWDSAAPFVREWIRTELGPEAFLADRISEDLKTLARLPKLIRNIERHFPDPGGAPPAPPLREIEVVRVGGGWRYVLVALLAGGAGVAATLLLA
;
A
#
# COMPACT_ATOMS: atom_id res chain seq x y z
N MET A 1 -26.92 15.54 -4.24
CA MET A 1 -26.46 14.16 -4.57
C MET A 1 -26.44 14.04 -6.08
N THR A 2 -25.41 13.39 -6.64
CA THR A 2 -25.32 13.17 -8.08
C THR A 2 -26.52 12.33 -8.55
N ALA A 3 -27.14 12.69 -9.67
CA ALA A 3 -28.32 11.97 -10.16
C ALA A 3 -27.95 10.55 -10.65
N PRO A 4 -28.79 9.52 -10.43
CA PRO A 4 -28.54 8.15 -10.89
C PRO A 4 -28.20 8.02 -12.38
N VAL A 5 -28.78 8.89 -13.22
CA VAL A 5 -28.52 8.94 -14.67
C VAL A 5 -27.05 9.26 -14.97
N VAL A 6 -26.44 10.17 -14.20
CA VAL A 6 -25.03 10.56 -14.38
C VAL A 6 -24.11 9.39 -14.03
N HIS A 7 -24.41 8.65 -12.96
CA HIS A 7 -23.66 7.44 -12.60
C HIS A 7 -23.78 6.37 -13.69
N LEU A 8 -24.99 6.12 -14.20
CA LEU A 8 -25.21 5.14 -15.26
C LEU A 8 -24.45 5.50 -16.54
N TRP A 9 -24.45 6.78 -16.93
CA TRP A 9 -23.70 7.26 -18.09
C TRP A 9 -22.19 7.09 -17.91
N ARG A 10 -21.64 7.42 -16.73
CA ARG A 10 -20.21 7.20 -16.40
C ARG A 10 -19.85 5.73 -16.44
N LEU A 11 -20.65 4.87 -15.81
CA LEU A 11 -20.44 3.42 -15.82
C LEU A 11 -20.51 2.84 -17.23
N LEU A 12 -21.38 3.37 -18.11
CA LEU A 12 -21.47 2.94 -19.49
C LEU A 12 -20.26 3.40 -20.32
N LYS A 13 -19.73 4.60 -20.06
CA LYS A 13 -18.48 5.08 -20.66
C LYS A 13 -17.30 4.20 -20.23
N TRP A 14 -17.13 3.96 -18.94
CA TRP A 14 -16.07 3.07 -18.43
C TRP A 14 -16.26 1.63 -18.89
N GLY A 15 -17.50 1.13 -18.90
CA GLY A 15 -17.85 -0.19 -19.42
C GLY A 15 -17.47 -0.35 -20.88
N ARG A 16 -17.65 0.67 -21.72
CA ARG A 16 -17.17 0.65 -23.11
C ARG A 16 -15.66 0.59 -23.22
N THR A 17 -14.93 1.33 -22.39
CA THR A 17 -13.47 1.23 -22.32
C THR A 17 -13.06 -0.18 -21.90
N LEU A 18 -13.61 -0.71 -20.81
CA LEU A 18 -13.37 -2.09 -20.35
C LEU A 18 -13.70 -3.13 -21.43
N ALA A 19 -14.77 -2.95 -22.19
CA ALA A 19 -15.17 -3.84 -23.28
C ALA A 19 -14.15 -3.88 -24.42
N ARG A 20 -13.61 -2.72 -24.83
CA ARG A 20 -12.56 -2.62 -25.87
C ARG A 20 -11.28 -3.37 -25.49
N HIS A 21 -11.03 -3.54 -24.21
CA HIS A 21 -9.87 -4.26 -23.69
C HIS A 21 -10.20 -5.70 -23.22
N GLY A 22 -11.45 -6.16 -23.40
CA GLY A 22 -11.86 -7.53 -23.05
C GLY A 22 -12.10 -7.79 -21.56
N ALA A 23 -11.96 -6.76 -20.70
CA ALA A 23 -12.09 -6.87 -19.26
C ALA A 23 -13.51 -7.28 -18.78
N LEU A 24 -14.55 -7.09 -19.60
CA LEU A 24 -15.92 -7.48 -19.25
C LEU A 24 -16.23 -8.97 -19.51
N ARG A 25 -15.36 -9.73 -20.20
CA ARG A 25 -15.63 -11.13 -20.55
C ARG A 25 -15.72 -12.04 -19.32
N GLY A 26 -14.90 -11.81 -18.29
CA GLY A 26 -14.93 -12.57 -17.04
C GLY A 26 -16.28 -12.44 -16.34
N ILE A 27 -16.75 -11.19 -16.17
CA ILE A 27 -18.04 -10.84 -15.57
C ILE A 27 -19.21 -11.42 -16.38
N GLU A 28 -19.11 -11.48 -17.72
CA GLU A 28 -20.16 -12.07 -18.56
C GLU A 28 -20.29 -13.58 -18.41
N ARG A 29 -19.17 -14.28 -18.21
CA ARG A 29 -19.08 -15.74 -18.16
C ARG A 29 -19.26 -16.31 -16.76
N ASP A 30 -18.98 -15.52 -15.73
CA ASP A 30 -19.12 -15.94 -14.34
C ASP A 30 -20.59 -16.23 -13.99
N ARG A 31 -20.82 -17.45 -13.47
CA ARG A 31 -22.12 -17.94 -13.02
C ARG A 31 -22.65 -17.13 -11.84
N ASN A 32 -21.77 -16.60 -10.99
CA ASN A 32 -22.11 -15.86 -9.78
C ASN A 32 -22.43 -14.39 -10.03
N THR A 33 -22.14 -13.87 -11.24
CA THR A 33 -22.48 -12.49 -11.60
C THR A 33 -24.01 -12.32 -11.74
N PRO A 34 -24.61 -11.32 -11.06
CA PRO A 34 -26.04 -11.03 -11.16
C PRO A 34 -26.52 -10.77 -12.60
N ARG A 35 -27.72 -11.26 -12.94
CA ARG A 35 -28.31 -11.12 -14.30
C ARG A 35 -28.37 -9.68 -14.82
N PRO A 36 -28.70 -8.64 -14.02
CA PRO A 36 -28.69 -7.25 -14.49
C PRO A 36 -27.29 -6.77 -14.89
N VAL A 37 -26.25 -7.13 -14.12
CA VAL A 37 -24.84 -6.79 -14.40
C VAL A 37 -24.40 -7.44 -15.70
N ARG A 38 -24.75 -8.71 -15.93
CA ARG A 38 -24.46 -9.43 -17.17
C ARG A 38 -25.10 -8.77 -18.40
N ARG A 39 -26.33 -8.22 -18.27
CA ARG A 39 -27.00 -7.49 -19.36
C ARG A 39 -26.29 -6.16 -19.65
N LEU A 40 -25.90 -5.41 -18.62
CA LEU A 40 -25.15 -4.16 -18.78
C LEU A 40 -23.79 -4.40 -19.45
N ALA A 41 -23.08 -5.46 -19.06
CA ALA A 41 -21.81 -5.83 -19.69
C ALA A 41 -21.98 -6.12 -21.20
N ARG A 42 -23.02 -6.87 -21.58
CA ARG A 42 -23.35 -7.15 -22.98
C ARG A 42 -23.69 -5.89 -23.77
N ILE A 43 -24.43 -4.95 -23.18
CA ILE A 43 -24.76 -3.66 -23.78
C ILE A 43 -23.50 -2.83 -24.00
N ALA A 44 -22.60 -2.77 -23.00
CA ALA A 44 -21.34 -2.05 -23.10
C ALA A 44 -20.40 -2.65 -24.16
N ARG A 45 -20.49 -3.97 -24.40
CA ARG A 45 -19.73 -4.69 -25.44
C ARG A 45 -20.27 -4.53 -26.86
N PHE A 46 -21.52 -4.11 -27.03
CA PHE A 46 -22.15 -4.02 -28.34
C PHE A 46 -21.34 -3.07 -29.26
N GLY A 47 -20.82 -3.62 -30.37
CA GLY A 47 -20.00 -2.90 -31.35
C GLY A 47 -18.51 -2.75 -31.01
N ALA A 48 -18.01 -3.31 -29.91
CA ALA A 48 -16.59 -3.25 -29.56
C ALA A 48 -15.81 -4.45 -30.14
N ARG A 49 -14.63 -4.20 -30.73
CA ARG A 49 -13.68 -5.26 -31.09
C ARG A 49 -12.96 -5.70 -29.82
N VAL A 50 -13.16 -6.96 -29.42
CA VAL A 50 -12.71 -7.47 -28.12
C VAL A 50 -11.52 -8.40 -28.30
N PRO A 51 -10.38 -8.16 -27.62
CA PRO A 51 -9.23 -9.07 -27.66
C PRO A 51 -9.55 -10.43 -27.06
N GLU A 52 -8.80 -11.47 -27.46
CA GLU A 52 -8.99 -12.83 -26.95
C GLU A 52 -8.65 -12.94 -25.47
N VAL A 53 -7.49 -12.40 -25.08
CA VAL A 53 -7.02 -12.28 -23.71
C VAL A 53 -7.43 -10.90 -23.15
N PRO A 54 -8.14 -10.83 -22.01
CA PRO A 54 -8.44 -9.57 -21.34
C PRO A 54 -7.17 -8.82 -20.93
N ARG A 55 -7.16 -7.50 -21.16
CA ARG A 55 -6.07 -6.59 -20.75
C ARG A 55 -6.61 -5.59 -19.71
N TYR A 56 -6.70 -6.02 -18.45
CA TYR A 56 -7.28 -5.26 -17.36
C TYR A 56 -6.45 -4.01 -17.02
N ALA A 57 -5.12 -4.12 -16.96
CA ALA A 57 -4.24 -2.99 -16.66
C ALA A 57 -4.40 -1.87 -17.70
N ASP A 58 -4.28 -2.20 -18.98
CA ASP A 58 -4.46 -1.25 -20.09
C ASP A 58 -5.84 -0.55 -20.03
N ALA A 59 -6.87 -1.30 -19.63
CA ALA A 59 -8.23 -0.77 -19.54
C ALA A 59 -8.39 0.25 -18.41
N LEU A 60 -7.82 -0.04 -17.23
CA LEU A 60 -7.86 0.87 -16.09
C LEU A 60 -6.97 2.10 -16.32
N GLN A 61 -5.81 1.92 -16.97
CA GLN A 61 -4.96 3.03 -17.39
C GLN A 61 -5.68 3.97 -18.37
N ALA A 62 -6.46 3.42 -19.31
CA ALA A 62 -7.27 4.21 -20.25
C ALA A 62 -8.50 4.91 -19.60
N ILE A 63 -8.94 4.47 -18.42
CA ILE A 63 -10.02 5.13 -17.68
C ILE A 63 -9.48 6.37 -16.93
N GLY A 64 -8.31 6.25 -16.31
CA GLY A 64 -7.62 7.35 -15.65
C GLY A 64 -7.05 7.01 -14.27
N PRO A 65 -6.41 7.99 -13.60
CA PRO A 65 -5.73 7.82 -12.31
C PRO A 65 -6.54 7.09 -11.23
N ALA A 66 -7.82 7.43 -11.07
CA ALA A 66 -8.67 6.79 -10.05
C ALA A 66 -8.87 5.28 -10.31
N ALA A 67 -8.93 4.89 -11.59
CA ALA A 67 -9.04 3.49 -11.98
C ALA A 67 -7.70 2.75 -11.86
N ILE A 68 -6.57 3.40 -12.10
CA ILE A 68 -5.23 2.82 -11.87
C ILE A 68 -5.08 2.46 -10.38
N LYS A 69 -5.37 3.41 -9.47
CA LYS A 69 -5.30 3.17 -8.02
C LYS A 69 -6.30 2.10 -7.54
N LEU A 70 -7.51 2.09 -8.11
CA LEU A 70 -8.47 1.01 -7.84
C LEU A 70 -7.92 -0.34 -8.31
N GLY A 71 -7.29 -0.39 -9.49
CA GLY A 71 -6.67 -1.58 -10.04
C GLY A 71 -5.54 -2.12 -9.18
N GLN A 72 -4.63 -1.26 -8.72
CA GLN A 72 -3.56 -1.62 -7.79
C GLN A 72 -4.13 -2.19 -6.48
N THR A 73 -5.21 -1.59 -5.96
CA THR A 73 -5.90 -2.10 -4.76
C THR A 73 -6.50 -3.48 -5.02
N LEU A 74 -7.19 -3.66 -6.14
CA LEU A 74 -7.80 -4.94 -6.52
C LEU A 74 -6.78 -6.03 -6.85
N ALA A 75 -5.57 -5.68 -7.33
CA ALA A 75 -4.50 -6.64 -7.61
C ALA A 75 -4.06 -7.40 -6.34
N THR A 76 -4.23 -6.78 -5.16
CA THR A 76 -3.95 -7.42 -3.87
C THR A 76 -5.08 -8.33 -3.36
N ARG A 77 -6.19 -8.42 -4.11
CA ARG A 77 -7.40 -9.18 -3.76
C ARG A 77 -7.82 -10.15 -4.87
N PRO A 78 -7.03 -11.19 -5.17
CA PRO A 78 -7.39 -12.21 -6.17
C PRO A 78 -8.74 -12.89 -5.87
N ASP A 79 -9.15 -12.95 -4.61
CA ASP A 79 -10.45 -13.46 -4.17
C ASP A 79 -11.65 -12.69 -4.74
N LEU A 80 -11.48 -11.41 -5.11
CA LEU A 80 -12.54 -10.56 -5.64
C LEU A 80 -12.61 -10.55 -7.17
N ILE A 81 -11.45 -10.63 -7.84
CA ILE A 81 -11.34 -10.40 -9.29
C ILE A 81 -10.81 -11.61 -10.07
N GLY A 82 -10.37 -12.65 -9.37
CA GLY A 82 -9.72 -13.83 -9.91
C GLY A 82 -8.22 -13.65 -10.17
N GLU A 83 -7.47 -14.76 -10.05
CA GLU A 83 -6.01 -14.80 -10.20
C GLU A 83 -5.50 -14.18 -11.50
N ALA A 84 -6.13 -14.51 -12.63
CA ALA A 84 -5.69 -14.00 -13.93
C ALA A 84 -5.83 -12.47 -14.06
N ALA A 85 -6.87 -11.89 -13.45
CA ALA A 85 -7.05 -10.44 -13.45
C ALA A 85 -6.10 -9.76 -12.48
N ALA A 86 -5.89 -10.34 -11.29
CA ALA A 86 -4.95 -9.81 -10.30
C ALA A 86 -3.53 -9.73 -10.85
N HIS A 87 -3.04 -10.82 -11.47
CA HIS A 87 -1.72 -10.84 -12.10
C HIS A 87 -1.57 -9.82 -13.23
N ASP A 88 -2.61 -9.62 -14.05
CA ASP A 88 -2.56 -8.61 -15.11
C ASP A 88 -2.50 -7.17 -14.54
N LEU A 89 -3.25 -6.92 -13.46
CA LEU A 89 -3.27 -5.61 -12.79
C LEU A 89 -1.96 -5.26 -12.08
N LEU A 90 -1.12 -6.25 -11.74
CA LEU A 90 0.23 -5.99 -11.23
C LEU A 90 1.12 -5.26 -12.26
N ARG A 91 0.75 -5.26 -13.55
CA ARG A 91 1.46 -4.50 -14.59
C ARG A 91 1.15 -3.00 -14.58
N LEU A 92 0.18 -2.54 -13.77
CA LEU A 92 -0.17 -1.12 -13.70
C LEU A 92 1.02 -0.31 -13.16
N GLN A 93 1.62 0.47 -14.05
CA GLN A 93 2.67 1.42 -13.69
C GLN A 93 2.06 2.73 -13.17
N ASP A 94 2.72 3.34 -12.19
CA ASP A 94 2.34 4.68 -11.70
C ASP A 94 2.79 5.82 -12.63
N ALA A 95 3.64 5.54 -13.62
CA ALA A 95 4.13 6.55 -14.54
C ALA A 95 3.03 7.02 -15.50
N LEU A 96 2.77 8.32 -15.50
CA LEU A 96 1.81 8.96 -16.40
C LEU A 96 2.49 10.14 -17.11
N PRO A 97 2.00 10.55 -18.30
CA PRO A 97 2.52 11.72 -18.98
C PRO A 97 2.51 12.96 -18.06
N PRO A 98 3.55 13.80 -18.12
CA PRO A 98 3.65 14.98 -17.29
C PRO A 98 2.58 16.00 -17.66
N VAL A 99 2.11 16.74 -16.66
CA VAL A 99 1.24 17.89 -16.83
C VAL A 99 2.10 19.10 -17.23
N PRO A 100 1.64 19.95 -18.18
CA PRO A 100 2.36 21.16 -18.55
C PRO A 100 2.67 22.04 -17.34
N PHE A 101 3.89 22.58 -17.28
CA PHE A 101 4.38 23.34 -16.12
C PHE A 101 3.49 24.53 -15.77
N ALA A 102 2.91 25.23 -16.76
CA ALA A 102 1.99 26.34 -16.50
C ALA A 102 0.81 25.96 -15.58
N VAL A 103 0.29 24.73 -15.70
CA VAL A 103 -0.81 24.24 -14.84
C VAL A 103 -0.28 23.87 -13.45
N ILE A 104 0.94 23.32 -13.37
CA ILE A 104 1.62 23.01 -12.10
C ILE A 104 1.92 24.30 -11.33
N ARG A 105 2.51 25.29 -11.99
CA ARG A 105 2.77 26.64 -11.45
C ARG A 105 1.50 27.24 -10.84
N ALA A 106 0.41 27.27 -11.60
CA ALA A 106 -0.86 27.78 -11.10
C ALA A 106 -1.38 26.98 -9.89
N ALA A 107 -1.18 25.66 -9.85
CA ALA A 107 -1.56 24.85 -8.69
C ALA A 107 -0.70 25.12 -7.45
N MET A 108 0.60 25.38 -7.63
CA MET A 108 1.49 25.80 -6.55
C MET A 108 1.06 27.17 -6.01
N GLU A 109 0.92 28.18 -6.88
CA GLU A 109 0.49 29.53 -6.51
C GLU A 109 -0.85 29.53 -5.76
N ASN A 110 -1.84 28.78 -6.26
CA ASN A 110 -3.13 28.61 -5.59
C ASN A 110 -3.00 27.91 -4.23
N SER A 111 -2.07 26.97 -4.09
CA SER A 111 -1.87 26.26 -2.82
C SER A 111 -1.19 27.13 -1.77
N PHE A 112 -0.31 28.05 -2.16
CA PHE A 112 0.41 28.94 -1.24
C PHE A 112 -0.29 30.29 -1.05
N GLY A 113 -1.22 30.65 -1.94
CA GLY A 113 -1.90 31.94 -1.93
C GLY A 113 -0.99 33.12 -2.30
N ARG A 114 0.13 32.86 -2.97
CA ARG A 114 1.13 33.86 -3.37
C ARG A 114 1.95 33.38 -4.58
N PRO A 115 2.63 34.29 -5.31
CA PRO A 115 3.50 33.94 -6.43
C PRO A 115 4.61 32.97 -6.03
N ILE A 116 5.00 32.05 -6.92
CA ILE A 116 6.05 31.07 -6.61
C ILE A 116 7.44 31.72 -6.52
N GLU A 117 7.63 32.89 -7.13
CA GLU A 117 8.86 33.69 -7.09
C GLU A 117 9.17 34.21 -5.68
N GLU A 118 8.16 34.34 -4.81
CA GLU A 118 8.38 34.69 -3.40
C GLU A 118 8.94 33.51 -2.59
N LEU A 119 8.76 32.28 -3.09
CA LEU A 119 9.13 31.04 -2.40
C LEU A 119 10.41 30.42 -2.98
N PHE A 120 10.57 30.49 -4.30
CA PHE A 120 11.64 29.85 -5.04
C PHE A 120 12.34 30.87 -5.94
N GLN A 121 13.67 30.80 -5.97
CA GLN A 121 14.48 31.53 -6.94
C GLN A 121 14.26 30.99 -8.35
N SER A 122 14.12 29.66 -8.49
CA SER A 122 13.80 29.01 -9.75
C SER A 122 13.12 27.66 -9.53
N VAL A 123 12.27 27.26 -10.46
CA VAL A 123 11.65 25.93 -10.54
C VAL A 123 11.83 25.43 -11.97
N GLU A 124 12.37 24.23 -12.14
CA GLU A 124 12.57 23.66 -13.47
C GLU A 124 11.24 23.24 -14.08
N GLU A 125 10.99 23.69 -15.31
CA GLU A 125 9.72 23.40 -15.99
C GLU A 125 9.60 21.92 -16.37
N THR A 126 10.72 21.27 -16.69
CA THR A 126 10.76 19.85 -17.00
C THR A 126 10.72 19.05 -15.69
N PRO A 127 9.71 18.19 -15.47
CA PRO A 127 9.64 17.40 -14.27
C PRO A 127 10.69 16.28 -14.29
N ILE A 128 11.21 15.95 -13.10
CA ILE A 128 12.12 14.82 -12.91
C ILE A 128 11.34 13.50 -12.98
N GLY A 129 10.08 13.53 -12.54
CA GLY A 129 9.19 12.36 -12.52
C GLY A 129 7.73 12.76 -12.42
N ALA A 130 6.87 11.96 -13.04
CA ALA A 130 5.43 12.13 -13.01
C ALA A 130 4.77 10.79 -12.64
N ALA A 131 4.24 10.73 -11.43
CA ALA A 131 3.51 9.58 -10.90
C ALA A 131 1.99 9.74 -11.12
N SER A 132 1.22 8.79 -10.60
CA SER A 132 -0.22 8.69 -10.82
C SER A 132 -1.02 9.84 -10.20
N ILE A 133 -0.57 10.39 -9.06
CA ILE A 133 -1.25 11.47 -8.33
C ILE A 133 -0.44 12.77 -8.23
N ALA A 134 0.87 12.74 -8.47
CA ALA A 134 1.76 13.88 -8.27
C ALA A 134 2.87 13.95 -9.33
N GLN A 135 3.49 15.12 -9.44
CA GLN A 135 4.61 15.41 -10.32
C GLN A 135 5.71 16.11 -9.51
N VAL A 136 6.97 15.78 -9.78
CA VAL A 136 8.13 16.29 -9.03
C VAL A 136 8.98 17.18 -9.92
N HIS A 137 9.32 18.36 -9.42
CA HIS A 137 10.17 19.35 -10.08
C HIS A 137 11.41 19.65 -9.23
N ARG A 138 12.54 19.92 -9.88
CA ARG A 138 13.72 20.47 -9.20
C ARG A 138 13.51 21.96 -9.00
N ALA A 139 13.92 22.51 -7.87
CA ALA A 139 13.86 23.94 -7.60
C ALA A 139 15.04 24.42 -6.75
N ILE A 140 15.24 25.73 -6.76
CA ILE A 140 16.16 26.44 -5.88
C ILE A 140 15.33 27.39 -5.03
N THR A 141 15.43 27.29 -3.71
CA THR A 141 14.72 28.18 -2.78
C THR A 141 15.31 29.59 -2.81
N THR A 142 14.57 30.58 -2.29
CA THR A 142 15.05 31.98 -2.20
C THR A 142 16.32 32.15 -1.36
N ASP A 143 16.62 31.22 -0.46
CA ASP A 143 17.84 31.11 0.33
C ASP A 143 18.94 30.25 -0.34
N GLY A 144 18.75 29.81 -1.59
CA GLY A 144 19.76 29.15 -2.41
C GLY A 144 19.89 27.63 -2.21
N ARG A 145 19.01 26.99 -1.43
CA ARG A 145 19.02 25.52 -1.26
C ARG A 145 18.36 24.83 -2.44
N GLN A 146 18.95 23.70 -2.87
CA GLN A 146 18.34 22.83 -3.87
C GLN A 146 17.28 21.93 -3.23
N VAL A 147 16.11 21.86 -3.85
CA VAL A 147 14.97 21.09 -3.32
C VAL A 147 14.24 20.35 -4.45
N ALA A 148 13.61 19.24 -4.08
CA ALA A 148 12.56 18.61 -4.87
C ALA A 148 11.20 19.13 -4.42
N VAL A 149 10.35 19.49 -5.39
CA VAL A 149 9.00 19.99 -5.15
C VAL A 149 7.99 19.02 -5.76
N LYS A 150 7.34 18.22 -4.92
CA LYS A 150 6.28 17.29 -5.28
C LYS A 150 4.93 18.02 -5.25
N VAL A 151 4.25 18.10 -6.38
CA VAL A 151 2.98 18.82 -6.54
C VAL A 151 1.90 17.83 -6.94
N LEU A 152 0.76 17.83 -6.24
CA LEU A 152 -0.41 17.04 -6.63
C LEU A 152 -0.91 17.46 -8.02
N ARG A 153 -1.31 16.48 -8.83
CA ARG A 153 -1.86 16.72 -10.16
C ARG A 153 -3.10 17.63 -10.05
N PRO A 154 -3.15 18.75 -10.79
CA PRO A 154 -4.26 19.67 -10.73
C PRO A 154 -5.59 18.98 -11.10
N GLY A 155 -6.61 19.12 -10.25
CA GLY A 155 -7.94 18.51 -10.46
C GLY A 155 -8.08 17.05 -10.04
N ILE A 156 -7.01 16.41 -9.54
CA ILE A 156 -7.00 14.99 -9.15
C ILE A 156 -8.02 14.70 -8.04
N GLU A 157 -8.12 15.55 -7.02
CA GLU A 157 -9.07 15.40 -5.91
C GLU A 157 -10.52 15.34 -6.41
N ALA A 158 -10.88 16.24 -7.32
CA ALA A 158 -12.22 16.31 -7.90
C ALA A 158 -12.50 15.10 -8.83
N GLU A 159 -11.48 14.61 -9.53
CA GLU A 159 -11.58 13.39 -10.33
C GLU A 159 -11.83 12.16 -9.46
N PHE A 160 -11.02 11.96 -8.41
CA PHE A 160 -11.20 10.87 -7.45
C PHE A 160 -12.54 10.96 -6.74
N ALA A 161 -12.96 12.15 -6.30
CA ALA A 161 -14.27 12.34 -5.67
C ALA A 161 -15.42 11.91 -6.61
N ARG A 162 -15.39 12.28 -7.89
CA ARG A 162 -16.39 11.86 -8.88
C ARG A 162 -16.34 10.35 -9.16
N ALA A 163 -15.15 9.76 -9.16
CA ALA A 163 -14.96 8.34 -9.38
C ALA A 163 -15.51 7.52 -8.21
N ILE A 164 -15.09 7.86 -6.98
CA ILE A 164 -15.53 7.24 -5.73
C ILE A 164 -17.04 7.35 -5.57
N ASP A 165 -17.64 8.51 -5.82
CA ASP A 165 -19.11 8.70 -5.77
C ASP A 165 -19.84 7.72 -6.71
N THR A 166 -19.25 7.42 -7.87
CA THR A 166 -19.80 6.44 -8.82
C THR A 166 -19.53 5.00 -8.38
N TYR A 167 -18.38 4.71 -7.79
CA TYR A 167 -18.05 3.40 -7.24
C TYR A 167 -18.91 3.04 -6.03
N GLU A 168 -19.14 3.98 -5.12
CA GLU A 168 -20.03 3.84 -3.96
C GLU A 168 -21.46 3.52 -4.42
N TRP A 169 -21.97 4.28 -5.41
CA TRP A 169 -23.27 4.02 -6.00
C TRP A 169 -23.35 2.63 -6.64
N ALA A 170 -22.35 2.25 -7.46
CA ALA A 170 -22.32 0.96 -8.13
C ALA A 170 -22.23 -0.21 -7.12
N ALA A 171 -21.37 -0.09 -6.10
CA ALA A 171 -21.23 -1.06 -5.04
C ALA A 171 -22.55 -1.26 -4.28
N ALA A 172 -23.27 -0.17 -3.97
CA ALA A 172 -24.59 -0.25 -3.33
C ALA A 172 -25.62 -0.97 -4.21
N GLN A 173 -25.63 -0.73 -5.53
CA GLN A 173 -26.52 -1.45 -6.43
C GLN A 173 -26.20 -2.95 -6.50
N VAL A 174 -24.91 -3.31 -6.60
CA VAL A 174 -24.45 -4.70 -6.69
C VAL A 174 -24.74 -5.46 -5.39
N GLU A 175 -24.43 -4.87 -4.24
CA GLU A 175 -24.69 -5.47 -2.92
C GLU A 175 -26.20 -5.65 -2.69
N GLY A 176 -27.01 -4.69 -3.13
CA GLY A 176 -28.47 -4.74 -3.07
C GLY A 176 -29.11 -5.85 -3.93
N MET A 177 -28.36 -6.50 -4.83
CA MET A 177 -28.84 -7.67 -5.60
C MET A 177 -28.81 -8.97 -4.79
N GLY A 178 -28.12 -8.98 -3.63
CA GLY A 178 -28.04 -10.14 -2.73
C GLY A 178 -27.15 -11.28 -3.25
N GLY A 179 -27.16 -12.41 -2.52
CA GLY A 179 -26.36 -13.60 -2.83
C GLY A 179 -24.85 -13.38 -2.63
N GLU A 180 -24.05 -13.96 -3.52
CA GLU A 180 -22.58 -13.90 -3.50
C GLU A 180 -22.06 -12.44 -3.46
N ALA A 181 -22.75 -11.51 -4.12
CA ALA A 181 -22.40 -10.10 -4.13
C ALA A 181 -22.43 -9.44 -2.74
N SER A 182 -23.33 -9.88 -1.85
CA SER A 182 -23.38 -9.40 -0.46
C SER A 182 -22.23 -9.97 0.38
N ARG A 183 -21.87 -11.24 0.13
CA ARG A 183 -20.74 -11.92 0.78
C ARG A 183 -19.41 -11.22 0.54
N LEU A 184 -19.20 -10.69 -0.68
CA LEU A 184 -17.97 -9.98 -1.07
C LEU A 184 -17.87 -8.54 -0.49
N ARG A 185 -18.95 -8.02 0.11
CA ARG A 185 -19.02 -6.69 0.75
C ARG A 185 -18.40 -5.56 -0.09
N PRO A 186 -18.80 -5.37 -1.36
CA PRO A 186 -18.19 -4.39 -2.26
C PRO A 186 -18.26 -2.96 -1.73
N ARG A 187 -19.29 -2.59 -0.94
CA ARG A 187 -19.36 -1.25 -0.32
C ARG A 187 -18.23 -1.02 0.68
N LEU A 188 -17.86 -2.06 1.45
CA LEU A 188 -16.74 -1.98 2.37
C LEU A 188 -15.42 -1.82 1.62
N VAL A 189 -15.24 -2.53 0.50
CA VAL A 189 -14.05 -2.39 -0.36
C VAL A 189 -13.88 -0.96 -0.85
N ILE A 190 -14.96 -0.36 -1.38
CA ILE A 190 -14.92 1.02 -1.87
C ILE A 190 -14.71 2.04 -0.74
N GLU A 191 -15.33 1.86 0.42
CA GLU A 191 -15.11 2.75 1.57
C GLU A 191 -13.66 2.68 2.07
N THR A 192 -13.05 1.49 2.11
CA THR A 192 -11.63 1.32 2.44
C THR A 192 -10.74 2.00 1.39
N PHE A 193 -11.03 1.80 0.10
CA PHE A 193 -10.31 2.44 -1.00
C PHE A 193 -10.37 3.98 -0.92
N LYS A 194 -11.55 4.54 -0.62
CA LYS A 194 -11.76 5.98 -0.42
C LYS A 194 -10.91 6.53 0.71
N ARG A 195 -10.88 5.86 1.86
CA ARG A 195 -10.06 6.29 3.00
C ARG A 195 -8.57 6.24 2.70
N TRP A 196 -8.13 5.19 2.02
CA TRP A 196 -6.74 5.03 1.61
C TRP A 196 -6.34 6.13 0.62
N THR A 197 -7.13 6.33 -0.44
CA THR A 197 -6.91 7.39 -1.43
C THR A 197 -6.88 8.78 -0.78
N ALA A 198 -7.81 9.08 0.14
CA ALA A 198 -7.85 10.37 0.82
C ALA A 198 -6.58 10.65 1.64
N ARG A 199 -5.88 9.61 2.12
CA ARG A 199 -4.59 9.76 2.80
C ARG A 199 -3.46 10.08 1.82
N GLU A 200 -3.51 9.58 0.59
CA GLU A 200 -2.52 9.90 -0.45
C GLU A 200 -2.69 11.31 -1.03
N LEU A 201 -3.89 11.88 -0.96
CA LEU A 201 -4.20 13.23 -1.47
C LEU A 201 -3.82 14.37 -0.52
N ASP A 202 -3.22 14.08 0.64
CA ASP A 202 -2.68 15.09 1.56
C ASP A 202 -1.19 14.86 1.78
N LEU A 203 -0.36 15.60 1.03
CA LEU A 203 1.09 15.45 1.05
C LEU A 203 1.72 15.83 2.39
N ARG A 204 1.01 16.52 3.30
CA ARG A 204 1.50 16.77 4.66
C ARG A 204 1.67 15.47 5.44
N ARG A 205 0.87 14.44 5.14
CA ARG A 205 0.97 13.13 5.79
C ARG A 205 2.25 12.41 5.39
N GLU A 206 2.61 12.50 4.11
CA GLU A 206 3.87 11.97 3.61
C GLU A 206 5.06 12.76 4.19
N ALA A 207 4.97 14.09 4.21
CA ALA A 207 5.98 14.95 4.83
C ALA A 207 6.16 14.66 6.34
N ALA A 208 5.06 14.45 7.08
CA ALA A 208 5.12 14.07 8.49
C ALA A 208 5.77 12.69 8.69
N SER A 209 5.47 11.75 7.79
CA SER A 209 6.05 10.40 7.81
C SER A 209 7.56 10.44 7.54
N ALA A 210 8.01 11.29 6.61
CA ALA A 210 9.43 11.54 6.35
C ALA A 210 10.12 12.15 7.58
N SER A 211 9.51 13.17 8.19
CA SER A 211 10.04 13.83 9.39
C SER A 211 10.18 12.87 10.57
N GLU A 212 9.15 12.06 10.85
CA GLU A 212 9.19 11.06 11.91
C GLU A 212 10.26 10.00 11.65
N LEU A 213 10.40 9.54 10.40
CA LEU A 213 11.47 8.59 10.06
C LEU A 213 12.86 9.22 10.22
N ALA A 214 13.03 10.49 9.85
CA ALA A 214 14.30 11.20 10.01
C ALA A 214 14.72 11.28 11.49
N GLU A 215 13.77 11.60 12.38
CA GLU A 215 14.00 11.61 13.84
C GLU A 215 14.39 10.21 14.36
N SER A 216 13.67 9.17 13.94
CA SER A 216 13.96 7.78 14.33
C SER A 216 15.30 7.24 13.79
N MET A 217 15.85 7.85 12.74
CA MET A 217 17.09 7.41 12.09
C MET A 217 18.31 8.26 12.45
N GLU A 218 18.21 9.18 13.41
CA GLU A 218 19.33 10.03 13.84
C GLU A 218 20.57 9.22 14.30
N ALA A 219 20.34 8.04 14.86
CA ALA A 219 21.41 7.13 15.31
C ALA A 219 22.08 6.33 14.17
N GLU A 220 21.61 6.45 12.92
CA GLU A 220 22.10 5.71 11.76
C GLU A 220 22.64 6.70 10.71
N PRO A 221 23.88 7.22 10.85
CA PRO A 221 24.42 8.30 10.00
C PRO A 221 24.59 7.90 8.52
N ASP A 222 24.65 6.60 8.24
CA ASP A 222 24.74 6.05 6.88
C ASP A 222 23.37 5.95 6.20
N PHE A 223 22.26 6.24 6.88
CA PHE A 223 20.92 6.30 6.30
C PHE A 223 20.33 7.72 6.42
N THR A 224 20.15 8.37 5.27
CA THR A 224 19.70 9.75 5.16
C THR A 224 18.23 9.81 4.75
N VAL A 225 17.46 10.60 5.49
CA VAL A 225 16.11 11.02 5.10
C VAL A 225 16.17 12.49 4.72
N PRO A 226 15.72 12.89 3.51
CA PRO A 226 15.80 14.28 3.06
C PRO A 226 15.00 15.20 3.98
N ALA A 227 15.57 16.34 4.35
CA ALA A 227 14.89 17.30 5.21
C ALA A 227 13.64 17.87 4.54
N ILE A 228 12.53 17.97 5.28
CA ILE A 228 11.29 18.59 4.82
C ILE A 228 11.36 20.11 5.01
N ASP A 229 11.09 20.86 3.93
CA ASP A 229 10.88 22.31 4.02
C ASP A 229 9.41 22.59 4.32
N TRP A 230 9.09 22.68 5.61
CA TRP A 230 7.73 22.94 6.08
C TRP A 230 7.20 24.32 5.68
N GLN A 231 8.08 25.32 5.50
CA GLN A 231 7.66 26.67 5.08
C GLN A 231 7.17 26.68 3.63
N ARG A 232 7.67 25.75 2.81
CA ARG A 232 7.29 25.56 1.40
C ARG A 232 6.51 24.27 1.18
N SER A 233 5.77 23.81 2.19
CA SER A 233 4.91 22.62 2.09
C SER A 233 3.47 22.91 2.54
N THR A 234 2.52 22.29 1.86
CA THR A 234 1.07 22.38 2.07
C THR A 234 0.45 20.99 1.92
N GLY A 235 -0.88 20.88 1.99
CA GLY A 235 -1.57 19.63 1.65
C GLY A 235 -1.38 19.18 0.19
N LYS A 236 -1.02 20.10 -0.72
CA LYS A 236 -0.95 19.85 -2.17
C LYS A 236 0.46 19.97 -2.77
N VAL A 237 1.39 20.55 -2.01
CA VAL A 237 2.79 20.72 -2.40
C VAL A 237 3.66 20.23 -1.25
N MET A 238 4.61 19.36 -1.52
CA MET A 238 5.62 18.92 -0.56
C MET A 238 6.98 19.28 -1.10
N THR A 239 7.75 20.03 -0.30
CA THR A 239 9.11 20.43 -0.62
C THR A 239 10.06 19.71 0.31
N LEU A 240 11.04 19.03 -0.27
CA LEU A 240 12.06 18.27 0.45
C LEU A 240 13.45 18.54 -0.15
N GLU A 241 14.49 18.32 0.63
CA GLU A 241 15.88 18.45 0.19
C GLU A 241 16.16 17.66 -1.09
N TRP A 242 16.95 18.26 -1.98
CA TRP A 242 17.39 17.59 -3.20
C TRP A 242 18.46 16.53 -2.92
N ILE A 243 18.17 15.29 -3.29
CA ILE A 243 19.12 14.17 -3.20
C ILE A 243 19.85 14.03 -4.54
N ASN A 244 21.16 14.29 -4.51
CA ASN A 244 22.04 14.02 -5.63
C ASN A 244 22.75 12.69 -5.42
N GLY A 245 22.17 11.60 -5.93
CA GLY A 245 22.68 10.25 -5.76
C GLY A 245 22.43 9.34 -6.95
N ILE A 246 23.08 8.18 -6.93
CA ILE A 246 22.93 7.12 -7.94
C ILE A 246 21.91 6.11 -7.43
N LYS A 247 20.95 5.69 -8.27
CA LYS A 247 19.94 4.72 -7.84
C LYS A 247 20.59 3.41 -7.41
N LEU A 248 20.14 2.82 -6.31
CA LEU A 248 20.64 1.51 -5.84
C LEU A 248 20.41 0.38 -6.86
N SER A 249 19.49 0.56 -7.80
CA SER A 249 19.27 -0.38 -8.90
C SER A 249 20.43 -0.48 -9.89
N ASP A 250 21.25 0.57 -10.01
CA ASP A 250 22.28 0.72 -11.05
C ASP A 250 23.67 0.39 -10.49
N ARG A 251 23.92 -0.91 -10.30
CA ARG A 251 25.16 -1.41 -9.72
C ARG A 251 26.41 -0.98 -10.52
N ASP A 252 26.31 -0.99 -11.83
CA ASP A 252 27.44 -0.65 -12.70
C ASP A 252 27.81 0.83 -12.55
N ALA A 253 26.82 1.72 -12.47
CA ALA A 253 27.06 3.14 -12.18
C ALA A 253 27.64 3.35 -10.77
N LEU A 254 27.19 2.59 -9.77
CA LEU A 254 27.73 2.65 -8.41
C LEU A 254 29.22 2.27 -8.38
N ILE A 255 29.60 1.17 -9.04
CA ILE A 255 30.99 0.72 -9.13
C ILE A 255 31.83 1.74 -9.89
N ALA A 256 31.32 2.26 -11.00
CA ALA A 256 32.00 3.28 -11.79
C ALA A 256 32.22 4.59 -11.00
N ALA A 257 31.29 4.93 -10.09
CA ALA A 257 31.40 6.06 -9.19
C ALA A 257 32.28 5.77 -7.94
N GLY A 258 32.78 4.55 -7.79
CA GLY A 258 33.65 4.15 -6.68
C GLY A 258 32.94 3.86 -5.37
N HIS A 259 31.63 3.59 -5.40
CA HIS A 259 30.88 3.21 -4.20
C HIS A 259 31.23 1.79 -3.72
N ASP A 260 31.26 1.63 -2.41
CA ASP A 260 31.34 0.30 -1.78
C ASP A 260 29.95 -0.35 -1.75
N THR A 261 29.66 -1.18 -2.75
CA THR A 261 28.38 -1.88 -2.88
C THR A 261 28.12 -2.88 -1.77
N GLU A 262 29.17 -3.44 -1.16
CA GLU A 262 29.04 -4.37 -0.03
C GLU A 262 28.63 -3.61 1.24
N LYS A 263 29.33 -2.49 1.54
CA LYS A 263 28.94 -1.61 2.64
C LYS A 263 27.49 -1.13 2.49
N LEU A 264 27.09 -0.66 1.29
CA LEU A 264 25.72 -0.23 1.03
C LEU A 264 24.69 -1.34 1.29
N ALA A 265 24.99 -2.58 0.89
CA ALA A 265 24.08 -3.72 1.14
C ALA A 265 23.90 -3.98 2.66
N HIS A 266 24.98 -3.96 3.43
CA HIS A 266 24.91 -4.12 4.90
C HIS A 266 24.20 -2.95 5.58
N THR A 267 24.46 -1.70 5.16
CA THR A 267 23.77 -0.51 5.66
C THR A 267 22.27 -0.60 5.42
N LEU A 268 21.85 -1.06 4.24
CA LEU A 268 20.43 -1.22 3.90
C LEU A 268 19.72 -2.20 4.85
N VAL A 269 20.33 -3.36 5.10
CA VAL A 269 19.77 -4.38 6.01
C VAL A 269 19.70 -3.84 7.44
N ARG A 270 20.77 -3.21 7.92
CA ARG A 270 20.83 -2.61 9.27
C ARG A 270 19.76 -1.53 9.44
N ALA A 271 19.66 -0.60 8.49
CA ALA A 271 18.70 0.49 8.54
C ALA A 271 17.26 -0.03 8.59
N PHE A 272 16.93 -1.04 7.79
CA PHE A 272 15.61 -1.67 7.83
C PHE A 272 15.31 -2.34 9.18
N LEU A 273 16.28 -3.07 9.75
CA LEU A 273 16.10 -3.71 11.06
C LEU A 273 15.95 -2.68 12.19
N ARG A 274 16.69 -1.57 12.12
CA ARG A 274 16.50 -0.41 13.03
C ARG A 274 15.06 0.08 12.98
N GLN A 275 14.58 0.40 11.79
CA GLN A 275 13.22 0.87 11.59
C GLN A 275 12.16 -0.11 12.11
N ALA A 276 12.28 -1.39 11.77
CA ALA A 276 11.28 -2.39 12.11
C ALA A 276 11.31 -2.80 13.60
N ILE A 277 12.49 -3.01 14.18
CA ILE A 277 12.68 -3.62 15.51
C ILE A 277 12.92 -2.57 16.60
N SER A 278 13.75 -1.55 16.35
CA SER A 278 14.06 -0.51 17.35
C SER A 278 13.05 0.61 17.40
N GLU A 279 12.54 1.02 16.25
CA GLU A 279 11.64 2.17 16.16
C GLU A 279 10.18 1.70 16.10
N GLY A 280 9.91 0.58 15.41
CA GLY A 280 8.54 0.14 15.15
C GLY A 280 7.82 0.99 14.12
N PHE A 281 8.57 1.83 13.39
CA PHE A 281 8.10 2.67 12.31
C PHE A 281 9.07 2.49 11.14
N PHE A 282 8.58 1.92 10.05
CA PHE A 282 9.42 1.50 8.94
C PHE A 282 8.89 1.91 7.59
N HIS A 283 9.81 2.18 6.67
CA HIS A 283 9.46 2.45 5.29
C HIS A 283 9.08 1.14 4.62
N ALA A 284 7.81 1.05 4.21
CA ALA A 284 7.23 -0.19 3.74
C ALA A 284 7.26 -0.37 2.21
N ASP A 285 8.08 0.44 1.53
CA ASP A 285 8.26 0.41 0.08
C ASP A 285 9.69 0.78 -0.32
N MET A 286 10.65 0.15 0.36
CA MET A 286 12.10 0.27 0.12
C MET A 286 12.55 -0.44 -1.16
N HIS A 287 11.85 -0.22 -2.26
CA HIS A 287 12.21 -0.78 -3.55
C HIS A 287 13.30 0.06 -4.23
N GLN A 288 13.96 -0.52 -5.23
CA GLN A 288 15.07 0.08 -5.97
C GLN A 288 14.83 1.48 -6.58
N GLY A 289 13.57 1.88 -6.81
CA GLY A 289 13.22 3.21 -7.32
C GLY A 289 13.24 4.34 -6.30
N ASN A 290 13.23 4.00 -5.00
CA ASN A 290 13.09 4.93 -3.87
C ASN A 290 14.40 5.08 -3.08
N LEU A 291 15.47 4.39 -3.48
CA LEU A 291 16.73 4.37 -2.75
C LEU A 291 17.90 4.84 -3.63
N PHE A 292 18.71 5.73 -3.06
CA PHE A 292 19.84 6.38 -3.73
C PHE A 292 21.11 6.25 -2.90
N ALA A 293 22.23 5.96 -3.55
CA ALA A 293 23.55 6.03 -2.95
C ALA A 293 24.07 7.46 -3.04
N LEU A 294 24.53 7.96 -1.90
CA LEU A 294 25.12 9.28 -1.73
C LEU A 294 26.64 9.15 -1.53
N PRO A 295 27.41 10.23 -1.78
CA PRO A 295 28.82 10.27 -1.43
C PRO A 295 29.08 9.84 0.03
N GLY A 296 30.14 9.06 0.22
CA GLY A 296 30.49 8.44 1.51
C GLY A 296 29.81 7.10 1.80
N ASP A 297 29.23 6.47 0.78
CA ASP A 297 28.49 5.19 0.87
C ASP A 297 27.31 5.25 1.83
N ARG A 298 26.59 6.37 1.78
CA ARG A 298 25.35 6.58 2.52
C ARG A 298 24.16 6.27 1.63
N ILE A 299 23.04 5.89 2.21
CA ILE A 299 21.79 5.59 1.51
C ILE A 299 20.78 6.69 1.82
N ALA A 300 20.18 7.27 0.79
CA ALA A 300 19.03 8.13 0.93
C ALA A 300 17.76 7.41 0.47
N ALA A 301 16.69 7.51 1.26
CA ALA A 301 15.36 7.11 0.84
C ALA A 301 14.56 8.33 0.34
N ILE A 302 13.76 8.12 -0.70
CA ILE A 302 12.80 9.09 -1.21
C ILE A 302 11.44 8.40 -1.34
N ASP A 303 10.35 9.16 -1.18
CA ASP A 303 8.97 8.67 -1.06
C ASP A 303 8.66 8.01 0.29
N PHE A 304 7.74 8.62 1.03
CA PHE A 304 7.34 8.16 2.36
C PHE A 304 5.83 7.89 2.41
N GLY A 305 5.22 7.61 1.25
CA GLY A 305 3.78 7.41 1.11
C GLY A 305 3.28 6.12 1.76
N ILE A 306 4.15 5.11 1.87
CA ILE A 306 3.82 3.81 2.48
C ILE A 306 4.76 3.55 3.65
N MET A 307 4.22 3.72 4.86
CA MET A 307 4.89 3.44 6.13
C MET A 307 4.14 2.38 6.92
N GLY A 308 4.89 1.49 7.57
CA GLY A 308 4.35 0.49 8.48
C GLY A 308 4.59 0.85 9.94
N ARG A 309 3.72 0.35 10.82
CA ARG A 309 3.88 0.46 12.27
C ARG A 309 3.77 -0.89 12.94
N ILE A 310 4.63 -1.14 13.92
CA ILE A 310 4.67 -2.37 14.72
C ILE A 310 4.65 -1.96 16.18
N ASP A 311 3.69 -2.51 16.93
CA ASP A 311 3.64 -2.28 18.37
C ASP A 311 4.82 -2.95 19.09
N ARG A 312 5.07 -2.55 20.35
CA ARG A 312 6.18 -3.06 21.14
C ARG A 312 6.20 -4.58 21.26
N ARG A 313 5.02 -5.21 21.43
CA ARG A 313 4.93 -6.66 21.64
C ARG A 313 5.30 -7.40 20.36
N ALA A 314 4.79 -6.94 19.22
CA ALA A 314 5.13 -7.50 17.92
C ALA A 314 6.61 -7.27 17.55
N ARG A 315 7.22 -6.15 17.97
CA ARG A 315 8.66 -5.91 17.82
C ARG A 315 9.51 -6.91 18.60
N VAL A 316 9.15 -7.18 19.86
CA VAL A 316 9.82 -8.19 20.70
C VAL A 316 9.71 -9.57 20.06
N TRP A 317 8.52 -9.98 19.64
CA TRP A 317 8.32 -11.26 18.96
C TRP A 317 9.15 -11.36 17.67
N LEU A 318 9.19 -10.30 16.86
CA LEU A 318 9.99 -10.26 15.65
C LEU A 318 11.48 -10.44 15.95
N ALA A 319 12.01 -9.72 16.95
CA ALA A 319 13.40 -9.83 17.36
C ALA A 319 13.74 -11.23 17.89
N GLU A 320 12.90 -11.78 18.77
CA GLU A 320 13.11 -13.13 19.31
C GLU A 320 13.00 -14.22 18.24
N ILE A 321 12.06 -14.09 17.28
CA ILE A 321 11.95 -15.00 16.13
C ILE A 321 13.24 -14.95 15.31
N LEU A 322 13.70 -13.75 14.92
CA LEU A 322 14.93 -13.59 14.15
C LEU A 322 16.13 -14.15 14.91
N TYR A 323 16.24 -13.86 16.20
CA TYR A 323 17.32 -14.37 17.04
C TYR A 323 17.28 -15.89 17.20
N GLY A 324 16.10 -16.48 17.39
CA GLY A 324 15.92 -17.92 17.48
C GLY A 324 16.31 -18.62 16.18
N LEU A 325 15.99 -18.02 15.02
CA LEU A 325 16.45 -18.51 13.71
C LEU A 325 17.97 -18.39 13.55
N ILE A 326 18.56 -17.25 13.91
CA ILE A 326 20.01 -17.02 13.86
C ILE A 326 20.77 -18.01 14.77
N THR A 327 20.25 -18.30 15.96
CA THR A 327 20.91 -19.17 16.95
C THR A 327 20.57 -20.66 16.79
N GLY A 328 19.64 -21.01 15.89
CA GLY A 328 19.15 -22.39 15.73
C GLY A 328 18.21 -22.84 16.85
N ASN A 329 17.69 -21.93 17.68
CA ASN A 329 16.71 -22.23 18.72
C ASN A 329 15.28 -22.26 18.14
N TYR A 330 15.02 -23.21 17.25
CA TYR A 330 13.71 -23.39 16.59
C TYR A 330 12.57 -23.68 17.57
N ARG A 331 12.89 -24.24 18.75
CA ARG A 331 11.89 -24.46 19.81
C ARG A 331 11.36 -23.13 20.35
N ARG A 332 12.24 -22.17 20.66
CA ARG A 332 11.79 -20.85 21.13
C ARG A 332 11.01 -20.12 20.03
N VAL A 333 11.45 -20.21 18.78
CA VAL A 333 10.70 -19.65 17.63
C VAL A 333 9.29 -20.25 17.58
N ALA A 334 9.17 -21.57 17.74
CA ALA A 334 7.86 -22.22 17.78
C ALA A 334 6.99 -21.68 18.93
N GLU A 335 7.51 -21.66 20.16
CA GLU A 335 6.79 -21.15 21.34
C GLU A 335 6.24 -19.73 21.10
N ILE A 336 7.03 -18.82 20.51
CA ILE A 336 6.59 -17.46 20.20
C ILE A 336 5.45 -17.43 19.18
N HIS A 337 5.46 -18.31 18.17
CA HIS A 337 4.37 -18.36 17.19
C HIS A 337 3.03 -18.81 17.80
N PHE A 338 3.08 -19.64 18.85
CA PHE A 338 1.90 -19.99 19.65
C PHE A 338 1.51 -18.87 20.62
N GLU A 339 2.46 -18.26 21.33
CA GLU A 339 2.23 -17.12 22.23
C GLU A 339 1.61 -15.91 21.49
N ALA A 340 2.05 -15.66 20.26
CA ALA A 340 1.54 -14.60 19.40
C ALA A 340 0.18 -14.93 18.76
N GLY A 341 -0.29 -16.19 18.89
CA GLY A 341 -1.53 -16.65 18.27
C GLY A 341 -1.47 -16.75 16.75
N TYR A 342 -0.26 -16.88 16.17
CA TYR A 342 -0.08 -17.09 14.73
C TYR A 342 -0.39 -18.53 14.32
N VAL A 343 -0.02 -19.47 15.19
CA VAL A 343 -0.37 -20.89 15.06
C VAL A 343 -1.50 -21.20 16.05
N PRO A 344 -2.61 -21.82 15.60
CA PRO A 344 -3.69 -22.24 16.48
C PRO A 344 -3.23 -23.20 17.58
N ALA A 345 -3.78 -23.04 18.79
CA ALA A 345 -3.38 -23.82 19.97
C ALA A 345 -3.65 -25.34 19.89
N HIS A 346 -4.36 -25.82 18.86
CA HIS A 346 -4.59 -27.26 18.67
C HIS A 346 -3.41 -27.98 18.01
N HIS A 347 -2.46 -27.24 17.44
CA HIS A 347 -1.23 -27.78 16.86
C HIS A 347 -0.16 -28.05 17.93
N ASN A 348 0.81 -28.91 17.62
CA ASN A 348 1.89 -29.28 18.53
C ASN A 348 3.14 -28.40 18.34
N VAL A 349 3.64 -27.81 19.42
CA VAL A 349 4.84 -26.94 19.42
C VAL A 349 6.10 -27.67 18.95
N ALA A 350 6.28 -28.94 19.33
CA ALA A 350 7.46 -29.72 18.96
C ALA A 350 7.45 -30.13 17.48
N GLU A 351 6.28 -30.46 16.93
CA GLU A 351 6.12 -30.72 15.49
C GLU A 351 6.40 -29.44 14.70
N PHE A 352 5.85 -28.31 15.14
CA PHE A 352 6.11 -27.01 14.51
C PHE A 352 7.60 -26.62 14.56
N ALA A 353 8.27 -26.82 15.71
CA ALA A 353 9.71 -26.59 15.83
C ALA A 353 10.54 -27.47 14.88
N THR A 354 10.08 -28.69 14.59
CA THR A 354 10.73 -29.60 13.64
C THR A 354 10.56 -29.11 12.21
N ALA A 355 9.36 -28.63 11.85
CA ALA A 355 9.10 -28.02 10.56
C ALA A 355 9.95 -26.76 10.35
N LEU A 356 10.02 -25.88 11.35
CA LEU A 356 10.90 -24.69 11.34
C LEU A 356 12.37 -25.07 11.18
N ARG A 357 12.84 -26.13 11.85
CA ARG A 357 14.21 -26.63 11.70
C ARG A 357 14.51 -27.11 10.28
N ALA A 358 13.56 -27.84 9.66
CA ALA A 358 13.73 -28.36 8.30
C ALA A 358 13.92 -27.23 7.27
N VAL A 359 13.32 -26.07 7.52
CA VAL A 359 13.49 -24.88 6.66
C VAL A 359 14.71 -24.07 7.04
N GLY A 360 14.97 -23.87 8.33
CA GLY A 360 16.00 -22.95 8.81
C GLY A 360 17.43 -23.50 8.82
N GLU A 361 17.64 -24.82 9.02
CA GLU A 361 18.99 -25.40 9.03
C GLU A 361 19.70 -25.29 7.68
N PRO A 362 19.06 -25.59 6.53
CA PRO A 362 19.67 -25.37 5.22
C PRO A 362 20.10 -23.92 4.97
N MET A 363 19.50 -22.94 5.66
CA MET A 363 19.81 -21.52 5.52
C MET A 363 21.03 -21.10 6.37
N ARG A 364 21.39 -21.88 7.38
CA ARG A 364 22.55 -21.62 8.25
C ARG A 364 23.82 -22.20 7.63
N GLY A 365 24.63 -21.35 7.01
CA GLY A 365 26.01 -21.66 6.63
C GLY A 365 26.29 -21.98 5.16
N LEU A 366 25.33 -21.74 4.26
CA LEU A 366 25.54 -21.79 2.81
C LEU A 366 25.55 -20.38 2.20
N ALA A 367 26.33 -20.20 1.14
CA ALA A 367 26.28 -18.98 0.33
C ALA A 367 24.92 -18.92 -0.40
N VAL A 368 24.25 -17.76 -0.33
CA VAL A 368 22.89 -17.53 -0.86
C VAL A 368 22.74 -17.93 -2.34
N LYS A 369 23.83 -17.88 -3.12
CA LYS A 369 23.87 -18.24 -4.55
C LYS A 369 23.45 -19.68 -4.89
N ASP A 370 23.51 -20.61 -3.94
CA ASP A 370 23.19 -22.03 -4.16
C ASP A 370 21.78 -22.41 -3.65
N MET A 371 21.01 -21.44 -3.15
CA MET A 371 19.67 -21.67 -2.61
C MET A 371 18.59 -21.29 -3.62
N SER A 372 17.69 -22.24 -3.94
CA SER A 372 16.49 -21.93 -4.70
C SER A 372 15.51 -21.14 -3.82
N VAL A 373 15.35 -19.85 -4.11
CA VAL A 373 14.32 -18.98 -3.52
C VAL A 373 12.92 -19.60 -3.64
N GLY A 374 12.66 -20.29 -4.75
CA GLY A 374 11.41 -21.03 -4.95
C GLY A 374 11.20 -22.16 -3.94
N MET A 375 12.23 -22.96 -3.66
CA MET A 375 12.13 -24.04 -2.66
C MET A 375 11.96 -23.51 -1.24
N MET A 376 12.58 -22.36 -0.93
CA MET A 376 12.42 -21.71 0.37
C MET A 376 10.99 -21.18 0.57
N LEU A 377 10.48 -20.44 -0.42
CA LEU A 377 9.11 -19.94 -0.41
C LEU A 377 8.08 -21.08 -0.36
N ASP A 378 8.28 -22.15 -1.14
CA ASP A 378 7.42 -23.34 -1.10
C ASP A 378 7.44 -24.00 0.29
N SER A 379 8.60 -24.08 0.94
CA SER A 379 8.71 -24.66 2.28
C SER A 379 8.02 -23.81 3.34
N LEU A 380 8.14 -22.48 3.26
CA LEU A 380 7.42 -21.55 4.13
C LEU A 380 5.91 -21.62 3.90
N PHE A 381 5.46 -21.70 2.64
CA PHE A 381 4.04 -21.85 2.32
C PHE A 381 3.47 -23.18 2.80
N ASN A 382 4.22 -24.27 2.69
CA ASN A 382 3.81 -25.57 3.22
C ASN A 382 3.62 -25.51 4.74
N ILE A 383 4.55 -24.91 5.49
CA ILE A 383 4.39 -24.70 6.94
C ILE A 383 3.14 -23.89 7.25
N THR A 384 2.89 -22.79 6.54
CA THR A 384 1.69 -21.97 6.81
C THR A 384 0.38 -22.75 6.58
N ARG A 385 0.38 -23.71 5.65
CA ARG A 385 -0.78 -24.54 5.35
C ARG A 385 -0.93 -25.70 6.33
N ASP A 386 0.17 -26.39 6.64
CA ASP A 386 0.19 -27.57 7.51
C ASP A 386 -0.17 -27.22 8.96
N PHE A 387 0.10 -25.98 9.38
CA PHE A 387 -0.18 -25.48 10.73
C PHE A 387 -1.34 -24.45 10.79
N ASP A 388 -2.18 -24.39 9.76
CA ASP A 388 -3.38 -23.52 9.68
C ASP A 388 -3.13 -22.07 10.12
N MET A 389 -2.00 -21.50 9.72
CA MET A 389 -1.58 -20.17 10.17
C MET A 389 -2.53 -19.11 9.61
N GLN A 390 -3.04 -18.25 10.50
CA GLN A 390 -3.89 -17.14 10.06
C GLN A 390 -3.05 -15.99 9.50
N THR A 391 -3.43 -15.49 8.33
CA THR A 391 -2.76 -14.35 7.70
C THR A 391 -2.95 -13.09 8.53
N GLN A 392 -1.85 -12.49 8.98
CA GLN A 392 -1.85 -11.25 9.75
C GLN A 392 -1.54 -10.05 8.84
N PRO A 393 -2.49 -9.14 8.57
CA PRO A 393 -2.31 -8.09 7.56
C PRO A 393 -1.15 -7.12 7.82
N HIS A 394 -0.86 -6.83 9.08
CA HIS A 394 0.25 -5.95 9.49
C HIS A 394 1.63 -6.59 9.26
N LEU A 395 1.73 -7.92 9.30
CA LEU A 395 2.96 -8.66 8.97
C LEU A 395 3.18 -8.80 7.47
N LEU A 396 2.11 -8.79 6.65
CA LEU A 396 2.24 -8.85 5.19
C LEU A 396 3.06 -7.67 4.65
N LEU A 397 2.83 -6.48 5.19
CA LEU A 397 3.55 -5.27 4.78
C LEU A 397 5.05 -5.38 5.14
N LEU A 398 5.34 -5.87 6.34
CA LEU A 398 6.71 -6.12 6.80
C LEU A 398 7.39 -7.17 5.93
N GLN A 399 6.74 -8.31 5.67
CA GLN A 399 7.26 -9.39 4.83
C GLN A 399 7.54 -8.92 3.40
N LYS A 400 6.60 -8.19 2.78
CA LYS A 400 6.80 -7.57 1.46
C LYS A 400 8.06 -6.70 1.46
N THR A 401 8.25 -5.91 2.51
CA THR A 401 9.40 -5.01 2.64
C THR A 401 10.71 -5.78 2.81
N MET A 402 10.72 -6.84 3.62
CA MET A 402 11.89 -7.73 3.78
C MET A 402 12.35 -8.31 2.45
N VAL A 403 11.41 -8.82 1.64
CA VAL A 403 11.71 -9.35 0.29
C VAL A 403 12.25 -8.27 -0.64
N MET A 404 11.73 -7.04 -0.56
CA MET A 404 12.24 -5.91 -1.36
C MET A 404 13.67 -5.53 -0.93
N VAL A 405 13.92 -5.45 0.38
CA VAL A 405 15.25 -5.17 0.94
C VAL A 405 16.25 -6.24 0.54
N GLU A 406 15.89 -7.52 0.65
CA GLU A 406 16.68 -8.65 0.16
C GLU A 406 17.03 -8.49 -1.32
N GLY A 407 16.01 -8.25 -2.18
CA GLY A 407 16.23 -8.12 -3.61
C GLY A 407 17.18 -6.98 -3.99
N VAL A 408 17.14 -5.87 -3.25
CA VAL A 408 18.08 -4.75 -3.45
C VAL A 408 19.47 -5.09 -2.90
N ALA A 409 19.56 -5.65 -1.69
CA ALA A 409 20.83 -6.01 -1.06
C ALA A 409 21.60 -7.06 -1.86
N THR A 410 20.93 -8.12 -2.33
CA THR A 410 21.54 -9.16 -3.18
C THR A 410 21.96 -8.61 -4.54
N ARG A 411 21.26 -7.60 -5.07
CA ARG A 411 21.72 -6.94 -6.30
C ARG A 411 23.00 -6.15 -6.07
N LEU A 412 23.11 -5.42 -4.96
CA LEU A 412 24.33 -4.68 -4.62
C LEU A 412 25.51 -5.63 -4.39
N HIS A 413 25.29 -6.64 -3.55
CA HIS A 413 26.27 -7.65 -3.18
C HIS A 413 25.67 -9.07 -3.34
N PRO A 414 25.96 -9.77 -4.46
CA PRO A 414 25.39 -11.10 -4.74
C PRO A 414 25.70 -12.20 -3.71
N ASP A 415 26.81 -12.08 -2.99
CA ASP A 415 27.20 -13.06 -1.97
C ASP A 415 26.77 -12.65 -0.55
N ILE A 416 25.97 -11.58 -0.39
CA ILE A 416 25.52 -11.14 0.93
C ILE A 416 24.71 -12.24 1.63
N ASN A 417 25.07 -12.54 2.88
CA ASN A 417 24.23 -13.32 3.76
C ASN A 417 23.41 -12.38 4.66
N LEU A 418 22.10 -12.34 4.45
CA LEU A 418 21.18 -11.51 5.24
C LEU A 418 21.19 -11.89 6.73
N TRP A 419 21.39 -13.16 7.06
CA TRP A 419 21.43 -13.62 8.45
C TRP A 419 22.67 -13.12 9.17
N ASP A 420 23.83 -13.21 8.51
CA ASP A 420 25.09 -12.71 9.08
C ASP A 420 25.07 -11.19 9.20
N SER A 421 24.39 -10.51 8.26
CA SER A 421 24.19 -9.05 8.30
C SER A 421 23.24 -8.62 9.42
N ALA A 422 22.16 -9.38 9.66
CA ALA A 422 21.16 -9.08 10.67
C ALA A 422 21.59 -9.47 12.09
N ALA A 423 22.41 -10.51 12.23
CA ALA A 423 22.75 -11.12 13.51
C ALA A 423 23.39 -10.16 14.53
N PRO A 424 24.35 -9.28 14.18
CA PRO A 424 24.93 -8.33 15.12
C PRO A 424 23.87 -7.39 15.70
N PHE A 425 23.01 -6.85 14.83
CA PHE A 425 21.96 -5.90 15.22
C PHE A 425 20.93 -6.56 16.15
N VAL A 426 20.41 -7.74 15.77
CA VAL A 426 19.39 -8.44 16.56
C VAL A 426 19.94 -8.87 17.93
N ARG A 427 21.20 -9.34 17.99
CA ARG A 427 21.87 -9.70 19.25
C ARG A 427 22.01 -8.50 20.19
N GLU A 428 22.47 -7.38 19.65
CA GLU A 428 22.63 -6.15 20.41
C GLU A 428 21.29 -5.63 20.94
N TRP A 429 20.27 -5.62 20.09
CA TRP A 429 18.93 -5.18 20.47
C TRP A 429 18.34 -6.02 21.59
N ILE A 430 18.39 -7.36 21.48
CA ILE A 430 17.91 -8.26 22.55
C ILE A 430 18.66 -8.03 23.85
N ARG A 431 19.98 -7.86 23.80
CA ARG A 431 20.77 -7.61 25.00
C ARG A 431 20.36 -6.32 25.70
N THR A 432 20.05 -5.28 24.95
CA THR A 432 19.71 -3.95 25.48
C THR A 432 18.25 -3.87 25.95
N GLU A 433 17.31 -4.42 25.19
CA GLU A 433 15.86 -4.29 25.45
C GLU A 433 15.26 -5.43 26.27
N LEU A 434 15.84 -6.63 26.21
CA LEU A 434 15.43 -7.81 26.99
C LEU A 434 16.46 -8.19 28.06
N GLY A 435 17.45 -7.34 28.29
CA GLY A 435 18.45 -7.50 29.35
C GLY A 435 17.82 -7.39 30.76
N PRO A 436 18.51 -7.92 31.79
CA PRO A 436 18.02 -7.89 33.17
C PRO A 436 17.75 -6.46 33.69
N GLU A 437 18.48 -5.46 33.19
CA GLU A 437 18.29 -4.05 33.52
C GLU A 437 17.00 -3.48 32.92
N ALA A 438 16.70 -3.79 31.66
CA ALA A 438 15.46 -3.38 30.99
C ALA A 438 14.24 -4.07 31.61
N PHE A 439 14.38 -5.36 31.94
CA PHE A 439 13.35 -6.12 32.67
C PHE A 439 13.05 -5.49 34.05
N LEU A 440 14.07 -5.05 34.79
CA LEU A 440 13.88 -4.34 36.07
C LEU A 440 13.20 -2.98 35.87
N ALA A 441 13.63 -2.20 34.87
CA ALA A 441 13.07 -0.89 34.57
C ALA A 441 11.59 -0.96 34.14
N ASP A 442 11.25 -1.92 33.29
CA ASP A 442 9.88 -2.19 32.86
C ASP A 442 9.01 -2.60 34.03
N ARG A 443 9.49 -3.50 34.89
CA ARG A 443 8.75 -3.96 36.07
C ARG A 443 8.47 -2.83 37.05
N ILE A 444 9.44 -1.95 37.31
CA ILE A 444 9.25 -0.76 38.14
C ILE A 444 8.23 0.20 37.50
N SER A 445 8.30 0.41 36.19
CA SER A 445 7.35 1.28 35.45
C SER A 445 5.93 0.71 35.45
N GLU A 446 5.78 -0.60 35.26
CA GLU A 446 4.50 -1.30 35.32
C GLU A 446 3.93 -1.34 36.72
N ASP A 447 4.74 -1.59 37.74
CA ASP A 447 4.33 -1.57 39.15
C ASP A 447 3.84 -0.17 39.55
N LEU A 448 4.57 0.88 39.14
CA LEU A 448 4.15 2.29 39.35
C LEU A 448 2.87 2.64 38.59
N LYS A 449 2.71 2.20 37.33
CA LYS A 449 1.48 2.40 36.55
C LYS A 449 0.30 1.62 37.12
N THR A 450 0.54 0.46 37.70
CA THR A 450 -0.48 -0.40 38.34
C THR A 450 -0.90 0.20 39.68
N LEU A 451 0.05 0.69 40.49
CA LEU A 451 -0.21 1.48 41.69
C LEU A 451 -1.00 2.77 41.38
N ALA A 452 -0.66 3.47 40.29
CA ALA A 452 -1.39 4.66 39.83
C ALA A 452 -2.80 4.35 39.26
N ARG A 453 -3.09 3.08 38.92
CA ARG A 453 -4.40 2.61 38.42
C ARG A 453 -5.29 2.02 39.53
N LEU A 454 -4.80 1.83 40.75
CA LEU A 454 -5.59 1.37 41.90
C LEU A 454 -6.88 2.20 42.13
N PRO A 455 -6.92 3.54 41.94
CA PRO A 455 -8.16 4.31 42.05
C PRO A 455 -9.19 4.03 40.93
N LYS A 456 -8.76 3.47 39.79
CA LYS A 456 -9.63 3.10 38.66
C LYS A 456 -10.17 1.68 38.77
N LEU A 457 -9.48 0.79 39.49
CA LEU A 457 -9.93 -0.58 39.76
C LEU A 457 -11.20 -0.63 40.63
N ILE A 458 -11.35 0.32 41.56
CA ILE A 458 -12.57 0.48 42.38
C ILE A 458 -13.77 0.99 41.55
N ARG A 459 -13.53 1.67 40.42
CA ARG A 459 -14.61 2.15 39.51
C ARG A 459 -14.98 1.16 38.40
N ASN A 460 -14.22 0.08 38.19
CA ASN A 460 -14.42 -0.84 37.06
C ASN A 460 -15.18 -2.13 37.41
N ILE A 461 -15.77 -2.23 38.61
CA ILE A 461 -16.68 -3.34 38.97
C ILE A 461 -17.99 -3.31 38.14
N GLU A 462 -18.23 -2.26 37.35
CA GLU A 462 -19.45 -2.08 36.54
C GLU A 462 -19.36 -2.53 35.06
N ARG A 463 -18.32 -3.26 34.63
CA ARG A 463 -18.26 -3.78 33.23
C ARG A 463 -18.01 -5.28 33.18
N HIS A 464 -19.03 -6.03 33.58
CA HIS A 464 -19.16 -7.48 33.37
C HIS A 464 -19.57 -7.85 31.92
N PHE A 465 -19.15 -7.09 30.91
CA PHE A 465 -19.32 -7.44 29.49
C PHE A 465 -17.99 -7.17 28.75
N PRO A 466 -17.35 -8.19 28.15
CA PRO A 466 -16.06 -8.03 27.48
C PRO A 466 -16.17 -7.16 26.22
N ASP A 467 -15.13 -6.39 25.90
CA ASP A 467 -15.02 -5.64 24.64
C ASP A 467 -14.96 -6.62 23.45
N PRO A 468 -15.72 -6.38 22.36
CA PRO A 468 -15.63 -7.18 21.14
C PRO A 468 -14.21 -7.09 20.56
N GLY A 469 -13.73 -8.22 20.02
CA GLY A 469 -12.34 -8.48 19.65
C GLY A 469 -11.61 -7.35 18.91
N GLY A 470 -10.28 -7.33 19.06
CA GLY A 470 -9.34 -6.27 18.64
C GLY A 470 -9.25 -5.94 17.15
N ALA A 471 -10.27 -6.23 16.34
CA ALA A 471 -10.45 -5.59 15.05
C ALA A 471 -11.11 -4.22 15.27
N PRO A 472 -10.51 -3.10 14.81
CA PRO A 472 -11.18 -1.81 14.87
C PRO A 472 -12.55 -1.89 14.17
N PRO A 473 -13.59 -1.22 14.71
CA PRO A 473 -14.93 -1.29 14.15
C PRO A 473 -14.90 -0.88 12.68
N ALA A 474 -15.69 -1.59 11.87
CA ALA A 474 -15.77 -1.30 10.44
C ALA A 474 -16.13 0.18 10.22
N PRO A 475 -15.54 0.82 9.21
CA PRO A 475 -15.82 2.21 8.88
C PRO A 475 -17.34 2.45 8.70
N PRO A 476 -17.92 3.55 9.22
CA PRO A 476 -19.32 3.87 8.94
C PRO A 476 -19.55 4.01 7.44
N LEU A 477 -20.49 3.24 6.90
CA LEU A 477 -20.86 3.26 5.49
C LEU A 477 -21.91 4.34 5.24
N ARG A 478 -21.76 5.11 4.17
CA ARG A 478 -22.78 6.07 3.74
C ARG A 478 -24.06 5.33 3.32
N GLU A 479 -25.21 5.79 3.79
CA GLU A 479 -26.50 5.33 3.29
C GLU A 479 -26.71 5.84 1.86
N ILE A 480 -26.92 4.90 0.92
CA ILE A 480 -27.16 5.20 -0.48
C ILE A 480 -28.46 4.52 -0.84
N GLU A 481 -29.40 5.28 -1.40
CA GLU A 481 -30.65 4.72 -1.90
C GLU A 481 -30.35 3.70 -3.00
N VAL A 482 -30.63 2.43 -2.68
CA VAL A 482 -30.57 1.36 -3.66
C VAL A 482 -31.72 1.58 -4.62
N VAL A 483 -31.42 1.63 -5.91
CA VAL A 483 -32.43 1.72 -6.94
C VAL A 483 -33.11 0.36 -7.02
N ARG A 484 -34.15 0.18 -6.22
CA ARG A 484 -35.01 -1.00 -6.33
C ARG A 484 -35.69 -0.91 -7.69
N VAL A 485 -35.32 -1.80 -8.61
CA VAL A 485 -36.03 -1.99 -9.87
C VAL A 485 -37.37 -2.67 -9.57
N GLY A 486 -38.29 -1.90 -8.97
CA GLY A 486 -39.72 -2.21 -8.87
C GLY A 486 -40.43 -1.79 -10.16
N GLY A 487 -41.63 -2.34 -10.40
CA GLY A 487 -42.37 -2.29 -11.66
C GLY A 487 -42.61 -0.92 -12.32
N GLY A 488 -42.32 0.20 -11.64
CA GLY A 488 -42.40 1.56 -12.17
C GLY A 488 -41.51 1.83 -13.38
N TRP A 489 -40.33 1.19 -13.47
CA TRP A 489 -39.44 1.42 -14.63
C TRP A 489 -40.04 0.90 -15.94
N ARG A 490 -40.91 -0.12 -15.87
CA ARG A 490 -41.65 -0.59 -17.06
C ARG A 490 -42.61 0.49 -17.56
N TYR A 491 -43.27 1.22 -16.66
CA TYR A 491 -44.16 2.31 -17.04
C TYR A 491 -43.40 3.52 -17.57
N VAL A 492 -42.22 3.85 -17.01
CA VAL A 492 -41.36 4.92 -17.54
C VAL A 492 -40.77 4.55 -18.91
N LEU A 493 -40.36 3.29 -19.10
CA LEU A 493 -39.84 2.82 -20.39
C LEU A 493 -40.94 2.72 -21.44
N VAL A 494 -42.15 2.27 -21.07
CA VAL A 494 -43.34 2.26 -21.95
C VAL A 494 -43.80 3.67 -22.26
N ALA A 495 -43.79 4.61 -21.30
CA ALA A 495 -44.14 6.01 -21.54
C ALA A 495 -43.11 6.71 -22.46
N LEU A 496 -41.82 6.41 -22.32
CA LEU A 496 -40.77 6.92 -23.22
C LEU A 496 -40.85 6.29 -24.62
N LEU A 497 -41.16 5.00 -24.73
CA LEU A 497 -41.36 4.33 -26.02
C LEU A 497 -42.67 4.76 -26.71
N ALA A 498 -43.75 4.96 -25.95
CA ALA A 498 -45.02 5.47 -26.47
C ALA A 498 -44.92 6.95 -26.85
N GLY A 499 -44.19 7.76 -26.07
CA GLY A 499 -43.88 9.15 -26.41
C GLY A 499 -43.00 9.24 -27.66
N GLY A 500 -41.98 8.38 -27.77
CA GLY A 500 -41.13 8.29 -28.97
C GLY A 500 -41.89 7.81 -30.21
N ALA A 501 -42.78 6.84 -30.07
CA ALA A 501 -43.64 6.38 -31.17
C ALA A 501 -44.68 7.43 -31.58
N GLY A 502 -45.22 8.19 -30.63
CA GLY A 502 -46.14 9.30 -30.89
C GLY A 502 -45.48 10.45 -31.66
N VAL A 503 -44.25 10.81 -31.30
CA VAL A 503 -43.44 11.82 -32.01
C VAL A 503 -43.01 11.33 -33.39
N ALA A 504 -42.64 10.05 -33.53
CA ALA A 504 -42.33 9.47 -34.84
C ALA A 504 -43.56 9.38 -35.76
N ALA A 505 -44.75 9.07 -35.21
CA ALA A 505 -46.00 9.02 -35.97
C ALA A 505 -46.48 10.41 -36.40
N THR A 506 -46.27 11.45 -35.59
CA THR A 506 -46.59 12.83 -35.97
C THR A 506 -45.62 13.41 -37.00
N LEU A 507 -44.35 12.98 -36.97
CA LEU A 507 -43.35 13.36 -37.99
C LEU A 507 -43.49 12.59 -39.31
N LEU A 508 -44.24 11.48 -39.34
CA LEU A 508 -44.54 10.71 -40.55
C LEU A 508 -45.89 11.09 -41.19
N LEU A 509 -46.72 11.88 -40.48
CA LEU A 509 -48.04 12.36 -40.93
C LEU A 509 -48.07 13.87 -41.20
N ALA A 510 -46.93 14.56 -41.07
CA ALA A 510 -46.68 15.92 -41.52
C ALA A 510 -45.72 15.89 -42.70
#